data_AF-A0A5S9ME67-F1
#
_entry.id   AF-A0A5S9ME67-F1
#
_cell.length_a   1.000
_cell.length_b   1.000
_cell.length_c   1.000
_cell.angle_alpha   90.00
_cell.angle_beta   90.00
_cell.angle_gamma   90.00
#
_symmetry.space_group_name_H-M   'P 1'
#
loop_
_entity.id
_entity.type
_entity.pdbx_description
1 polymer ?
#
loop_
_entity_poly.entity_id
_entity_poly.type
_entity_poly.pdbx_seq_one_letter_code
_entity_poly.pdbx_strand_id
1 'polypeptide(L)'
;MAGELHTQEEKKAVLRLSKALHLPILADPLSLLRNGHENEDLIIDAYDSLLKDEALQQHLLPDMVIRFGPMPVSKPLFKWLENHAEVKQIVVDAAGGFRDPGLSASYVIESTVSAFVEAALNQAVQRKETSFLNCWQNANSSFRTHAARYSDEDLSFEGNVYRQLQHLLPKESVLFIGNSMPIRDVDTFFLKLSPSLFE
;
A
#
# COMPACT_ATOMS: atom_id res chain seq x y z
N MET A 1 -4.87 1.97 3.65
CA MET A 1 -4.25 1.95 2.30
C MET A 1 -3.79 3.36 1.95
N ALA A 2 -2.71 3.46 1.19
CA ALA A 2 -2.13 4.73 0.76
C ALA A 2 -1.98 4.71 -0.76
N GLY A 3 -2.73 5.59 -1.44
CA GLY A 3 -2.54 5.94 -2.84
C GLY A 3 -1.39 6.93 -2.99
N GLU A 4 -1.46 7.80 -4.00
CA GLU A 4 -0.46 8.85 -4.20
C GLU A 4 -0.33 9.80 -2.99
N LEU A 5 0.92 10.01 -2.55
CA LEU A 5 1.30 10.95 -1.49
C LEU A 5 2.42 11.87 -2.01
N HIS A 6 2.37 13.14 -1.67
CA HIS A 6 3.26 14.14 -2.28
C HIS A 6 4.40 14.54 -1.34
N THR A 7 4.12 14.70 -0.05
CA THR A 7 5.07 15.27 0.90
C THR A 7 5.69 14.21 1.80
N GLN A 8 6.89 14.50 2.32
CA GLN A 8 7.50 13.64 3.34
C GLN A 8 6.73 13.66 4.66
N GLU A 9 6.02 14.75 4.94
CA GLU A 9 5.18 14.88 6.12
C GLU A 9 4.00 13.90 6.08
N GLU A 10 3.30 13.82 4.95
CA GLU A 10 2.21 12.86 4.74
C GLU A 10 2.69 11.41 4.91
N LYS A 11 3.82 11.06 4.30
CA LYS A 11 4.40 9.70 4.42
C LYS A 11 4.71 9.35 5.87
N LYS A 12 5.38 10.26 6.59
CA LYS A 12 5.69 10.09 8.02
C LYS A 12 4.42 9.96 8.86
N ALA A 13 3.39 10.74 8.57
CA ALA A 13 2.11 10.66 9.27
C ALA A 13 1.43 9.29 9.08
N VAL A 14 1.34 8.79 7.85
CA VAL A 14 0.77 7.47 7.56
C VAL A 14 1.54 6.36 8.29
N LEU A 15 2.87 6.38 8.23
CA LEU A 15 3.73 5.43 8.94
C LEU A 15 3.51 5.50 10.46
N ARG A 16 3.41 6.70 11.02
CA ARG A 16 3.19 6.90 12.47
C ARG A 16 1.85 6.34 12.92
N LEU A 17 0.78 6.56 12.14
CA LEU A 17 -0.54 6.00 12.43
C LEU A 17 -0.51 4.47 12.42
N SER A 18 0.04 3.90 11.34
CA SER A 18 0.16 2.45 11.17
C SER A 18 0.97 1.81 12.31
N LYS A 19 2.09 2.43 12.70
CA LYS A 19 2.93 1.98 13.82
C LYS A 19 2.19 2.00 15.16
N ALA A 20 1.50 3.10 15.47
CA ALA A 20 0.79 3.25 16.74
C ALA A 20 -0.42 2.30 16.87
N LEU A 21 -1.06 1.96 15.74
CA LEU A 21 -2.25 1.12 15.70
C LEU A 21 -1.96 -0.34 15.31
N HIS A 22 -0.72 -0.66 14.95
CA HIS A 22 -0.31 -1.96 14.40
C HIS A 22 -1.22 -2.39 13.25
N LEU A 23 -1.33 -1.54 12.23
CA LEU A 23 -2.16 -1.77 11.03
C LEU A 23 -1.29 -1.89 9.77
N PRO A 24 -1.62 -2.80 8.84
CA PRO A 24 -0.90 -2.89 7.57
C PRO A 24 -1.18 -1.67 6.69
N ILE A 25 -0.17 -1.27 5.91
CA ILE A 25 -0.30 -0.27 4.85
C ILE A 25 -0.23 -0.98 3.51
N LEU A 26 -1.36 -1.11 2.83
CA LEU A 26 -1.38 -1.43 1.39
C LEU A 26 -0.89 -0.18 0.66
N ALA A 27 0.37 -0.21 0.22
CA ALA A 27 1.08 0.95 -0.27
C ALA A 27 1.14 0.95 -1.80
N ASP A 28 0.39 1.83 -2.45
CA ASP A 28 0.50 2.07 -3.90
C ASP A 28 1.94 2.51 -4.27
N PRO A 29 2.46 2.16 -5.45
CA PRO A 29 3.77 2.66 -5.87
C PRO A 29 3.90 4.18 -5.82
N LEU A 30 2.82 4.90 -6.12
CA LEU A 30 2.77 6.37 -6.11
C LEU A 30 2.70 6.94 -4.67
N SER A 31 2.44 6.13 -3.66
CA SER A 31 2.60 6.54 -2.25
C SER A 31 4.07 6.81 -1.90
N LEU A 32 4.99 6.19 -2.66
CA LEU A 32 6.43 6.18 -2.41
C LEU A 32 6.81 5.65 -1.02
N LEU A 33 5.90 4.91 -0.35
CA LEU A 33 6.16 4.23 0.92
C LEU A 33 6.93 2.92 0.74
N ARG A 34 7.14 2.45 -0.50
CA ARG A 34 7.97 1.27 -0.81
C ARG A 34 9.48 1.59 -0.80
N ASN A 35 9.88 2.85 -0.66
CA ASN A 35 11.24 3.32 -0.93
C ASN A 35 12.10 3.48 0.34
N GLY A 36 12.42 2.41 1.07
CA GLY A 36 13.48 2.48 2.09
C GLY A 36 13.12 3.24 3.37
N HIS A 37 11.96 2.95 3.97
CA HIS A 37 11.54 3.59 5.23
C HIS A 37 11.87 2.73 6.45
N GLU A 38 12.11 3.38 7.58
CA GLU A 38 12.04 2.70 8.87
C GLU A 38 10.65 2.08 9.06
N ASN A 39 10.57 0.87 9.62
CA ASN A 39 9.33 0.09 9.80
C ASN A 39 8.71 -0.46 8.49
N GLU A 40 9.56 -0.92 7.55
CA GLU A 40 9.13 -1.58 6.31
C GLU A 40 8.20 -2.79 6.51
N ASP A 41 8.23 -3.39 7.70
CA ASP A 41 7.33 -4.50 8.06
C ASP A 41 5.85 -4.10 8.08
N LEU A 42 5.53 -2.81 8.19
CA LEU A 42 4.16 -2.30 8.09
C LEU A 42 3.68 -2.19 6.64
N ILE A 43 4.62 -2.17 5.68
CA ILE A 43 4.34 -1.98 4.26
C ILE A 43 4.02 -3.33 3.61
N ILE A 44 2.85 -3.40 2.99
CA ILE A 44 2.41 -4.51 2.16
C ILE A 44 2.49 -4.03 0.72
N ASP A 45 3.29 -4.71 -0.08
CA ASP A 45 3.57 -4.38 -1.49
C ASP A 45 3.00 -5.42 -2.46
N ALA A 46 2.62 -6.60 -1.95
CA ALA A 46 2.14 -7.72 -2.77
C ALA A 46 0.61 -7.80 -2.83
N TYR A 47 -0.11 -6.83 -2.25
CA TYR A 47 -1.57 -6.90 -2.09
C TYR A 47 -2.31 -7.04 -3.42
N ASP A 48 -1.81 -6.47 -4.52
CA ASP A 48 -2.40 -6.67 -5.85
C ASP A 48 -2.47 -8.15 -6.23
N SER A 49 -1.42 -8.91 -5.91
CA SER A 49 -1.35 -10.34 -6.20
C SER A 49 -2.08 -11.18 -5.14
N LEU A 50 -1.93 -10.84 -3.86
CA LEU A 50 -2.58 -11.57 -2.75
C LEU A 50 -4.11 -11.54 -2.88
N LEU A 51 -4.67 -10.38 -3.23
CA LEU A 51 -6.11 -10.18 -3.34
C LEU A 51 -6.72 -10.81 -4.61
N LYS A 52 -5.95 -11.55 -5.41
CA LYS A 52 -6.50 -12.39 -6.51
C LYS A 52 -6.97 -13.76 -5.99
N ASP A 53 -6.55 -14.18 -4.80
CA ASP A 53 -6.96 -15.42 -4.17
C ASP A 53 -8.16 -15.21 -3.24
N GLU A 54 -9.26 -15.92 -3.49
CA GLU A 54 -10.52 -15.74 -2.75
C GLU A 54 -10.40 -16.14 -1.26
N ALA A 55 -9.58 -17.15 -0.94
CA ALA A 55 -9.39 -17.56 0.45
C ALA A 55 -8.61 -16.50 1.24
N LEU A 56 -7.58 -15.91 0.63
CA LEU A 56 -6.85 -14.77 1.21
C LEU A 56 -7.73 -13.53 1.34
N GLN A 57 -8.60 -13.25 0.36
CA GLN A 57 -9.55 -12.13 0.47
C GLN A 57 -10.42 -12.23 1.73
N GLN A 58 -10.92 -13.42 2.05
CA GLN A 58 -11.72 -13.65 3.27
C GLN A 58 -10.86 -13.57 4.53
N HIS A 59 -9.66 -14.15 4.50
CA HIS A 59 -8.78 -14.19 5.67
C HIS A 59 -8.19 -12.82 6.05
N LEU A 60 -8.04 -11.93 5.06
CA LEU A 60 -7.43 -10.61 5.20
C LEU A 60 -8.46 -9.47 5.32
N LEU A 61 -9.76 -9.81 5.41
CA LEU A 61 -10.87 -8.85 5.43
C LEU A 61 -10.82 -7.95 6.68
N PRO A 62 -10.78 -6.61 6.54
CA PRO A 62 -10.78 -5.68 7.65
C PRO A 62 -12.20 -5.27 8.04
N ASP A 63 -12.39 -4.84 9.29
CA ASP A 63 -13.63 -4.16 9.69
C ASP A 63 -13.74 -2.73 9.10
N MET A 64 -12.58 -2.11 8.82
CA MET A 64 -12.49 -0.73 8.38
C MET A 64 -11.21 -0.46 7.59
N VAL A 65 -11.30 0.40 6.60
CA VAL A 65 -10.19 0.90 5.79
C VAL A 65 -10.07 2.41 5.92
N ILE A 66 -8.85 2.90 6.17
CA ILE A 66 -8.50 4.31 6.04
C ILE A 66 -7.77 4.49 4.71
N ARG A 67 -8.25 5.43 3.89
CA ARG A 67 -7.72 5.79 2.59
C ARG A 67 -7.08 7.16 2.63
N PHE A 68 -5.78 7.19 2.32
CA PHE A 68 -5.02 8.41 2.07
C PHE A 68 -4.70 8.51 0.58
N GLY A 69 -4.91 9.69 0.00
CA GLY A 69 -4.70 9.91 -1.43
C GLY A 69 -5.81 9.31 -2.31
N PRO A 70 -5.64 9.37 -3.64
CA PRO A 70 -6.59 8.77 -4.59
C PRO A 70 -6.64 7.24 -4.47
N MET A 71 -7.59 6.61 -5.18
CA MET A 71 -7.64 5.14 -5.26
C MET A 71 -6.32 4.59 -5.83
N PRO A 72 -5.72 3.57 -5.19
CA PRO A 72 -4.59 2.83 -5.71
C PRO A 72 -4.88 2.22 -7.07
N VAL A 73 -3.81 1.92 -7.80
CA VAL A 73 -3.83 1.37 -9.15
C VAL A 73 -4.41 -0.05 -9.18
N SER A 74 -4.26 -0.80 -8.10
CA SER A 74 -4.70 -2.20 -7.99
C SER A 74 -6.21 -2.38 -8.20
N LYS A 75 -6.58 -3.01 -9.32
CA LYS A 75 -7.95 -3.44 -9.63
C LYS A 75 -8.45 -4.55 -8.68
N PRO A 76 -7.65 -5.58 -8.31
CA PRO A 76 -8.01 -6.53 -7.25
C PRO A 76 -8.41 -5.85 -5.94
N LEU A 77 -7.65 -4.85 -5.48
CA LEU A 77 -7.99 -4.09 -4.28
C LEU A 77 -9.34 -3.38 -4.41
N PHE A 78 -9.57 -2.70 -5.54
CA PHE A 78 -10.86 -2.04 -5.82
C PHE A 78 -12.03 -3.04 -5.76
N LYS A 79 -11.92 -4.16 -6.48
CA LYS A 79 -12.97 -5.19 -6.52
C LYS A 79 -13.21 -5.85 -5.17
N TRP A 80 -12.14 -6.10 -4.41
CA TRP A 80 -12.26 -6.69 -3.09
C TRP A 80 -13.06 -5.79 -2.15
N LEU A 81 -12.83 -4.48 -2.17
CA LEU A 81 -13.63 -3.53 -1.39
C LEU A 81 -15.05 -3.36 -1.92
N GLU A 82 -15.24 -3.37 -3.25
CA GLU A 82 -16.56 -3.31 -3.88
C GLU A 82 -17.44 -4.51 -3.49
N ASN A 83 -16.84 -5.71 -3.41
CA ASN A 83 -17.54 -6.94 -3.07
C ASN A 83 -17.85 -7.09 -1.57
N HIS A 84 -17.28 -6.26 -0.70
CA HIS A 84 -17.46 -6.32 0.76
C HIS A 84 -17.95 -4.96 1.29
N ALA A 85 -19.19 -4.62 0.94
CA ALA A 85 -19.83 -3.36 1.29
C ALA A 85 -19.99 -3.14 2.82
N GLU A 86 -19.87 -4.20 3.62
CA GLU A 86 -19.83 -4.14 5.08
C GLU A 86 -18.55 -3.49 5.62
N VAL A 87 -17.47 -3.46 4.84
CA VAL A 87 -16.19 -2.85 5.22
C VAL A 87 -16.34 -1.33 5.18
N LYS A 88 -16.24 -0.70 6.35
CA LYS A 88 -16.35 0.76 6.45
C LYS A 88 -15.13 1.44 5.86
N GLN A 89 -15.31 2.47 5.04
CA GLN A 89 -14.21 3.22 4.46
C GLN A 89 -14.20 4.68 4.93
N ILE A 90 -13.06 5.12 5.46
CA ILE A 90 -12.77 6.53 5.76
C ILE A 90 -11.86 7.04 4.65
N VAL A 91 -12.32 8.03 3.88
CA VAL A 91 -11.53 8.72 2.86
C VAL A 91 -11.07 10.06 3.42
N VAL A 92 -9.75 10.25 3.49
CA VAL A 92 -9.15 11.51 3.96
C VAL A 92 -8.69 12.30 2.74
N ASP A 93 -9.30 13.47 2.54
CA ASP A 93 -9.07 14.30 1.36
C ASP A 93 -9.02 15.79 1.71
N ALA A 94 -7.87 16.43 1.52
CA ALA A 94 -7.70 17.85 1.80
C ALA A 94 -8.37 18.78 0.77
N ALA A 95 -8.63 18.30 -0.44
CA ALA A 95 -9.11 19.14 -1.54
C ALA A 95 -10.64 19.31 -1.55
N GLY A 96 -11.35 18.72 -0.58
CA GLY A 96 -12.81 18.62 -0.59
C GLY A 96 -13.35 17.84 -1.81
N GLY A 97 -12.46 17.22 -2.58
CA GLY A 97 -12.80 16.42 -3.75
C GLY A 97 -13.43 15.13 -3.30
N PHE A 98 -14.61 14.78 -3.81
CA PHE A 98 -15.16 13.45 -3.59
C PHE A 98 -14.40 12.44 -4.47
N ARG A 99 -13.18 12.05 -4.06
CA ARG A 99 -12.32 11.08 -4.77
C ARG A 99 -12.67 9.64 -4.38
N ASP A 100 -13.92 9.26 -4.61
CA ASP A 100 -14.45 7.93 -4.34
C ASP A 100 -15.25 7.37 -5.51
N PRO A 101 -14.58 6.91 -6.58
CA PRO A 101 -15.26 6.47 -7.81
C PRO A 101 -16.17 5.26 -7.59
N GLY A 102 -15.91 4.45 -6.56
CA GLY A 102 -16.72 3.29 -6.21
C GLY A 102 -17.95 3.61 -5.36
N LEU A 103 -18.17 4.88 -4.94
CA LEU A 103 -19.24 5.27 -4.03
C LEU A 103 -19.31 4.36 -2.78
N SER A 104 -18.15 4.00 -2.26
CA SER A 104 -17.91 3.03 -1.20
C SER A 104 -17.48 3.67 0.13
N ALA A 105 -17.22 4.99 0.12
CA ALA A 105 -16.87 5.76 1.30
C ALA A 105 -18.04 5.79 2.30
N SER A 106 -17.78 5.32 3.52
CA SER A 106 -18.71 5.49 4.65
C SER A 106 -18.56 6.87 5.29
N TYR A 107 -17.34 7.40 5.25
CA TYR A 107 -16.99 8.72 5.77
C TYR A 107 -16.01 9.40 4.82
N VAL A 108 -16.28 10.66 4.50
CA VAL A 108 -15.33 11.54 3.80
C VAL A 108 -14.93 12.63 4.78
N ILE A 109 -13.64 12.69 5.10
CA ILE A 109 -13.08 13.62 6.05
C ILE A 109 -12.23 14.63 5.30
N GLU A 110 -12.71 15.87 5.26
CA GLU A 110 -11.97 16.98 4.69
C GLU A 110 -10.82 17.38 5.62
N SER A 111 -9.62 16.88 5.34
CA SER A 111 -8.46 17.11 6.18
C SER A 111 -7.16 16.80 5.43
N THR A 112 -6.07 17.43 5.85
CA THR A 112 -4.74 16.96 5.46
C THR A 112 -4.44 15.64 6.15
N VAL A 113 -3.59 14.81 5.53
CA VAL A 113 -3.17 13.52 6.11
C VAL A 113 -2.58 13.72 7.51
N SER A 114 -1.69 14.72 7.67
CA SER A 114 -1.06 15.02 8.95
C SER A 114 -2.08 15.38 10.03
N ALA A 115 -3.00 16.31 9.74
CA ALA A 115 -3.99 16.76 10.72
C ALA A 115 -4.95 15.64 11.13
N PHE A 116 -5.39 14.82 10.17
CA PHE A 116 -6.19 13.64 10.46
C PHE A 116 -5.45 12.65 11.37
N VAL A 117 -4.18 12.34 11.04
CA VAL A 117 -3.36 11.41 11.83
C VAL A 117 -3.13 11.93 13.24
N GLU A 118 -2.83 13.22 13.42
CA GLU A 118 -2.69 13.85 14.73
C GLU A 118 -3.97 13.71 15.55
N ALA A 119 -5.12 14.07 14.98
CA ALA A 119 -6.41 13.95 15.65
C ALA A 119 -6.76 12.50 16.01
N ALA A 120 -6.53 11.56 15.08
CA ALA A 120 -6.79 10.14 15.30
C ALA A 120 -5.92 9.58 16.43
N LEU A 121 -4.63 9.92 16.47
CA LEU A 121 -3.71 9.44 17.50
C LEU A 121 -3.96 10.04 18.88
N ASN A 122 -4.48 11.27 18.95
CA ASN A 122 -4.89 11.87 20.23
C ASN A 122 -6.11 11.19 20.85
N GLN A 123 -6.94 10.53 20.05
CA GLN A 123 -8.16 9.84 20.51
C GLN A 123 -7.99 8.33 20.60
N ALA A 124 -7.06 7.76 19.82
CA ALA A 124 -6.87 6.33 19.76
C ALA A 124 -6.08 5.80 20.96
N VAL A 125 -6.55 4.68 21.51
CA VAL A 125 -5.75 3.89 22.44
C VAL A 125 -4.69 3.15 21.65
N GLN A 126 -3.42 3.29 22.02
CA GLN A 126 -2.34 2.51 21.40
C GLN A 126 -2.65 1.03 21.51
N ARG A 127 -2.53 0.33 20.39
CA ARG A 127 -2.78 -1.11 20.33
C ARG A 127 -1.46 -1.84 20.51
N LYS A 128 -1.53 -3.03 21.11
CA LYS A 128 -0.45 -4.02 20.99
C LYS A 128 -0.50 -4.62 19.58
N GLU A 129 0.58 -5.33 19.23
CA GLU A 129 0.67 -6.15 18.03
C GLU A 129 -0.65 -6.93 17.81
N THR A 130 -1.17 -6.87 16.58
CA THR A 130 -2.46 -7.47 16.24
C THR A 130 -2.24 -8.70 15.39
N SER A 131 -3.06 -9.74 15.61
CA SER A 131 -3.10 -10.90 14.71
C SER A 131 -3.37 -10.49 13.26
N PHE A 132 -4.13 -9.41 13.07
CA PHE A 132 -4.46 -8.85 11.76
C PHE A 132 -3.22 -8.39 10.98
N LEU A 133 -2.34 -7.58 11.59
CA LEU A 133 -1.09 -7.16 10.95
C LEU A 133 -0.21 -8.37 10.60
N ASN A 134 -0.11 -9.33 11.53
CA ASN A 134 0.72 -10.53 11.34
C ASN A 134 0.23 -11.39 10.18
N CYS A 135 -1.10 -11.53 10.00
CA CYS A 135 -1.68 -12.23 8.84
C CYS A 135 -1.23 -11.58 7.52
N TRP A 136 -1.31 -10.26 7.43
CA TRP A 136 -0.87 -9.51 6.25
C TRP A 136 0.64 -9.63 5.99
N GLN A 137 1.46 -9.50 7.03
CA GLN A 137 2.91 -9.64 6.93
C GLN A 137 3.32 -11.03 6.46
N ASN A 138 2.72 -12.08 7.02
CA ASN A 138 2.99 -13.47 6.65
C ASN A 138 2.57 -13.76 5.21
N ALA A 139 1.40 -13.28 4.79
CA ALA A 139 0.95 -13.43 3.41
C ALA A 139 1.92 -12.73 2.43
N ASN A 140 2.31 -11.48 2.73
CA ASN A 140 3.24 -10.72 1.90
C ASN A 140 4.63 -11.39 1.83
N SER A 141 5.20 -11.77 2.97
CA SER A 141 6.54 -12.38 3.01
C SER A 141 6.56 -13.74 2.31
N SER A 142 5.52 -14.57 2.53
CA SER A 142 5.38 -15.86 1.87
C SER A 142 5.29 -15.70 0.35
N PHE A 143 4.44 -14.78 -0.13
CA PHE A 143 4.32 -14.50 -1.56
C PHE A 143 5.65 -14.05 -2.16
N ARG A 144 6.32 -13.06 -1.56
CA ARG A 144 7.60 -12.54 -2.08
C ARG A 144 8.71 -13.58 -2.04
N THR A 145 8.77 -14.41 -0.99
CA THR A 145 9.74 -15.50 -0.88
C THR A 145 9.56 -16.54 -1.99
N HIS A 146 8.32 -16.89 -2.32
CA HIS A 146 8.04 -17.84 -3.40
C HIS A 146 8.26 -17.20 -4.78
N ALA A 147 7.84 -15.96 -4.98
CA ALA A 147 8.04 -15.22 -6.23
C ALA A 147 9.53 -15.06 -6.59
N ALA A 148 10.39 -14.84 -5.59
CA ALA A 148 11.83 -14.73 -5.79
C ALA A 148 12.51 -16.01 -6.29
N ARG A 149 11.85 -17.18 -6.21
CA ARG A 149 12.41 -18.45 -6.72
C ARG A 149 12.32 -18.59 -8.24
N TYR A 150 11.47 -17.80 -8.89
CA TYR A 150 11.34 -17.84 -10.35
C TYR A 150 12.44 -17.01 -11.00
N SER A 151 13.04 -17.53 -12.07
CA SER A 151 14.03 -16.78 -12.87
C SER A 151 13.42 -15.47 -13.40
N ASP A 152 14.24 -14.43 -13.42
CA ASP A 152 13.94 -13.14 -14.05
C ASP A 152 14.80 -12.86 -15.30
N GLU A 153 15.49 -13.87 -15.84
CA GLU A 153 16.40 -13.71 -16.99
C GLU A 153 15.66 -13.50 -18.32
N ASP A 154 14.46 -14.07 -18.47
CA ASP A 154 13.68 -13.95 -19.71
C ASP A 154 13.00 -12.58 -19.80
N LEU A 155 13.66 -11.65 -20.50
CA LEU A 155 13.15 -10.30 -20.74
C LEU A 155 12.04 -10.23 -21.80
N SER A 156 11.67 -11.35 -22.44
CA SER A 156 10.45 -11.39 -23.26
C SER A 156 9.17 -11.33 -22.42
N PHE A 157 9.27 -11.68 -21.12
CA PHE A 157 8.23 -11.43 -20.13
C PHE A 157 8.40 -10.03 -19.51
N GLU A 158 7.45 -9.14 -19.78
CA GLU A 158 7.48 -7.73 -19.36
C GLU A 158 7.73 -7.55 -17.85
N GLY A 159 7.16 -8.40 -16.99
CA GLY A 159 7.33 -8.32 -15.54
C GLY A 159 8.78 -8.44 -15.07
N ASN A 160 9.61 -9.19 -15.79
CA ASN A 160 11.03 -9.35 -15.45
C ASN A 160 11.82 -8.05 -15.64
N VAL A 161 11.41 -7.18 -16.56
CA VAL A 161 12.01 -5.84 -16.71
C VAL A 161 11.88 -5.06 -15.41
N TYR A 162 10.71 -5.06 -14.78
CA TYR A 162 10.46 -4.33 -13.53
C TYR A 162 11.11 -5.01 -12.32
N ARG A 163 11.15 -6.35 -12.31
CA ARG A 163 11.85 -7.12 -11.27
C ARG A 163 13.33 -6.79 -11.23
N GLN A 164 13.98 -6.60 -12.38
CA GLN A 164 15.38 -6.19 -12.46
C GLN A 164 15.54 -4.67 -12.25
N LEU A 165 14.70 -3.85 -12.88
CA LEU A 165 14.81 -2.38 -12.86
C LEU A 165 14.88 -1.82 -11.45
N GLN A 166 14.06 -2.31 -10.52
CA GLN A 166 14.03 -1.83 -9.13
C GLN A 166 15.39 -1.93 -8.42
N HIS A 167 16.28 -2.83 -8.85
CA HIS A 167 17.62 -3.01 -8.29
C HIS A 167 18.70 -2.20 -9.04
N LEU A 168 18.37 -1.66 -10.22
CA LEU A 168 19.26 -0.88 -11.07
C LEU A 168 19.05 0.63 -10.94
N LEU A 169 17.95 1.06 -10.31
CA LEU A 169 17.65 2.48 -10.12
C LEU A 169 18.73 3.13 -9.23
N PRO A 170 19.40 4.20 -9.71
CA PRO A 170 20.34 4.94 -8.87
C PRO A 170 19.65 5.55 -7.64
N LYS A 171 20.38 5.66 -6.53
CA LYS A 171 19.93 6.43 -5.35
C LYS A 171 19.55 7.85 -5.81
N GLU A 172 18.48 8.38 -5.22
CA GLU A 172 17.97 9.75 -5.50
C GLU A 172 17.54 10.00 -6.96
N SER A 173 17.29 8.95 -7.75
CA SER A 173 16.73 9.09 -9.10
C SER A 173 15.20 9.24 -9.08
N VAL A 174 14.66 9.78 -10.18
CA VAL A 174 13.22 9.86 -10.42
C VAL A 174 12.85 8.87 -11.50
N LEU A 175 11.95 7.94 -11.18
CA LEU A 175 11.32 7.04 -12.15
C LEU A 175 9.97 7.61 -12.57
N PHE A 176 9.84 7.99 -13.83
CA PHE A 176 8.55 8.32 -14.43
C PHE A 176 7.92 7.06 -15.04
N ILE A 177 6.69 6.75 -14.64
CA ILE A 177 6.02 5.50 -15.03
C ILE A 177 4.86 5.82 -15.98
N GLY A 178 4.82 5.16 -17.13
CA GLY A 178 3.73 5.30 -18.09
C GLY A 178 2.40 4.72 -17.57
N ASN A 179 1.29 5.27 -18.06
CA ASN A 179 -0.03 4.69 -17.85
C ASN A 179 -0.19 3.32 -18.54
N SER A 180 -1.24 2.58 -18.20
CA SER A 180 -1.57 1.23 -18.68
C SER A 180 -0.79 0.11 -17.97
N MET A 181 -0.05 -0.74 -18.69
CA MET A 181 0.68 -1.86 -18.12
C MET A 181 1.85 -1.43 -17.22
N PRO A 182 2.69 -0.42 -17.57
CA PRO A 182 3.85 -0.10 -16.76
C PRO A 182 3.55 0.22 -15.30
N ILE A 183 2.51 1.02 -15.02
CA ILE A 183 2.12 1.30 -13.62
C ILE A 183 1.57 0.08 -12.89
N ARG A 184 0.91 -0.85 -13.59
CA ARG A 184 0.40 -2.11 -13.00
C ARG A 184 1.51 -3.11 -12.75
N ASP A 185 2.49 -3.17 -13.64
CA ASP A 185 3.66 -4.02 -13.48
C ASP A 185 4.56 -3.49 -12.36
N VAL A 186 4.71 -2.17 -12.23
CA VAL A 186 5.33 -1.59 -11.03
C VAL A 186 4.55 -1.97 -9.77
N ASP A 187 3.22 -1.82 -9.74
CA ASP A 187 2.41 -2.22 -8.58
C ASP A 187 2.59 -3.70 -8.20
N THR A 188 2.71 -4.57 -9.20
CA THR A 188 2.88 -6.02 -9.01
C THR A 188 4.30 -6.40 -8.57
N PHE A 189 5.31 -5.89 -9.26
CA PHE A 189 6.69 -6.41 -9.19
C PHE A 189 7.64 -5.57 -8.34
N PHE A 190 7.37 -4.28 -8.11
CA PHE A 190 8.22 -3.48 -7.21
C PHE A 190 7.97 -3.87 -5.77
N LEU A 191 9.06 -4.28 -5.12
CA LEU A 191 9.13 -4.65 -3.71
C LEU A 191 9.22 -3.39 -2.85
N LYS A 192 8.87 -3.52 -1.57
CA LYS A 192 9.41 -2.62 -0.56
C LYS A 192 10.91 -2.84 -0.44
N LEU A 193 11.64 -1.74 -0.40
CA LEU A 193 13.09 -1.73 -0.24
C LEU A 193 13.43 -1.48 1.23
N SER A 194 14.40 -2.23 1.74
CA SER A 194 14.95 -2.02 3.07
C SER A 194 15.89 -0.83 3.10
N PRO A 195 15.93 -0.03 4.20
CA PRO A 195 16.88 1.07 4.34
C PRO A 195 18.35 0.66 4.11
N SER A 196 18.72 -0.58 4.44
CA SER A 196 20.09 -1.08 4.29
C SER A 196 20.56 -1.22 2.84
N LEU A 197 19.65 -1.21 1.86
CA LEU A 197 19.99 -1.18 0.43
C LEU A 197 20.46 0.22 -0.01
N PHE A 198 20.25 1.23 0.83
CA PHE A 198 20.59 2.62 0.58
C PHE A 198 21.81 3.13 1.38
N GLU A 199 22.49 2.26 2.14
CA GLU A 199 23.86 2.49 2.64
C GLU A 199 24.90 2.13 1.58
#